data_AF-A0A2E7UY49-F1
#
_entry.id   AF-A0A2E7UY49-F1
#
_cell.length_a   1.000
_cell.length_b   1.000
_cell.length_c   1.000
_cell.angle_alpha   90.00
_cell.angle_beta   90.00
_cell.angle_gamma   90.00
#
_symmetry.space_group_name_H-M   'P 1'
#
loop_
_entity.id
_entity.type
_entity.pdbx_description
1 polymer ?
#
loop_
_entity_poly.entity_id
_entity_poly.type
_entity_poly.pdbx_seq_one_letter_code
_entity_poly.pdbx_strand_id
1 'polypeptide(L)'
;MTTTQTKKRTVKIDFAKDYAQEIKNANSVKVIDFRHGAPIVHIPKGTKLSGKFTASIDYTIHCTKLLSDGDQNTKLAKSNNSDTDYRSFGLSLAPHKISGYNTCKNATTCADTCLDSTGLRSVFESIHIGKIARTIAFFKHRRWFLNRLETELENKCKHGVKTGYIPCFRLNMFSDLPWENFIDMEYFYRYQCSRAYFYDYTKCLHRAGLQERNYWVTASRSETNNAGILDCLSRGINCAIVFGSTRGKQHVTLPSNWNGFTVIDGDKTDLRFLDPRGRKHGKVVALELKASTTREYYNALESGFAIDIHAMDHRN
;
A
#
# COMPACT_ATOMS: atom_id res chain seq x y z
N MET A 1 -38.45 12.41 12.89
CA MET A 1 -38.11 11.09 12.32
C MET A 1 -38.04 11.24 10.81
N THR A 2 -36.88 11.62 10.29
CA THR A 2 -36.66 11.77 8.85
C THR A 2 -35.97 10.51 8.35
N THR A 3 -36.72 9.72 7.60
CA THR A 3 -36.32 8.46 6.99
C THR A 3 -35.19 8.72 5.99
N THR A 4 -33.95 8.49 6.40
CA THR A 4 -32.80 8.53 5.49
C THR A 4 -32.94 7.37 4.52
N GLN A 5 -33.47 7.66 3.32
CA GLN A 5 -33.48 6.71 2.21
C GLN A 5 -32.04 6.25 1.95
N THR A 6 -31.76 5.00 2.30
CA THR A 6 -30.59 4.26 1.85
C THR A 6 -30.71 4.08 0.34
N LYS A 7 -30.17 5.05 -0.43
CA LYS A 7 -29.93 4.86 -1.86
C LYS A 7 -29.01 3.66 -2.02
N LYS A 8 -29.59 2.51 -2.37
CA LYS A 8 -28.85 1.30 -2.77
C LYS A 8 -27.92 1.67 -3.92
N ARG A 9 -26.64 1.44 -3.70
CA ARG A 9 -25.54 1.84 -4.55
C ARG A 9 -25.40 0.87 -5.73
N THR A 10 -25.48 1.39 -6.94
CA THR A 10 -24.98 0.68 -8.12
C THR A 10 -23.46 0.73 -8.05
N VAL A 11 -22.85 -0.37 -7.62
CA VAL A 11 -21.41 -0.58 -7.74
C VAL A 11 -21.05 -0.29 -9.20
N LYS A 12 -20.06 0.57 -9.46
CA LYS A 12 -19.49 0.78 -10.80
C LYS A 12 -18.74 -0.51 -11.19
N ILE A 13 -19.48 -1.55 -11.60
CA ILE A 13 -18.95 -2.92 -11.79
C ILE A 13 -18.16 -3.05 -13.11
N ASP A 14 -18.17 -2.06 -14.00
CA ASP A 14 -17.71 -2.28 -15.38
C ASP A 14 -16.23 -1.96 -15.70
N PHE A 15 -15.39 -1.64 -14.72
CA PHE A 15 -13.97 -1.36 -14.95
C PHE A 15 -13.07 -2.61 -15.08
N ALA A 16 -13.65 -3.79 -15.25
CA ALA A 16 -12.95 -5.07 -15.17
C ALA A 16 -11.97 -5.37 -16.33
N LYS A 17 -11.97 -4.60 -17.43
CA LYS A 17 -11.21 -4.98 -18.63
C LYS A 17 -9.73 -4.55 -18.65
N ASP A 18 -9.33 -3.46 -17.97
CA ASP A 18 -8.01 -2.85 -18.23
C ASP A 18 -6.95 -3.00 -17.12
N TYR A 19 -7.29 -3.60 -15.97
CA TYR A 19 -6.37 -3.72 -14.84
C TYR A 19 -6.07 -5.15 -14.39
N ALA A 20 -6.77 -6.15 -14.91
CA ALA A 20 -6.65 -7.53 -14.48
C ALA A 20 -6.41 -8.46 -15.69
N GLN A 21 -5.20 -8.42 -16.26
CA GLN A 21 -4.78 -9.56 -17.09
C GLN A 21 -4.43 -10.72 -16.15
N GLU A 22 -5.34 -11.69 -16.09
CA GLU A 22 -5.02 -13.02 -15.58
C GLU A 22 -3.79 -13.51 -16.34
N ILE A 23 -2.70 -13.78 -15.60
CA ILE A 23 -1.51 -14.32 -16.22
C ILE A 23 -1.84 -15.77 -16.54
N LYS A 24 -1.81 -16.13 -17.83
CA LYS A 24 -1.84 -17.53 -18.28
C LYS A 24 -0.77 -18.27 -17.46
N ASN A 25 -1.21 -19.09 -16.50
CA ASN A 25 -0.45 -19.92 -15.53
C ASN A 25 -0.80 -19.72 -14.03
N ALA A 26 -1.79 -18.90 -13.64
CA ALA A 26 -2.24 -18.77 -12.24
C ALA A 26 -2.93 -20.04 -11.65
N ASN A 27 -2.75 -21.22 -12.26
CA ASN A 27 -3.72 -22.32 -12.25
C ASN A 27 -3.71 -23.25 -11.02
N SER A 28 -2.82 -23.07 -10.02
CA SER A 28 -2.77 -23.95 -8.85
C SER A 28 -3.52 -23.43 -7.63
N VAL A 29 -3.57 -22.12 -7.41
CA VAL A 29 -4.29 -21.51 -6.28
C VAL A 29 -5.73 -21.23 -6.69
N LYS A 30 -6.68 -21.85 -6.00
CA LYS A 30 -8.11 -21.75 -6.34
C LYS A 30 -8.92 -21.35 -5.11
N VAL A 31 -9.97 -20.58 -5.34
CA VAL A 31 -11.08 -20.54 -4.39
C VAL A 31 -11.85 -21.82 -4.61
N ILE A 32 -11.91 -22.65 -3.57
CA ILE A 32 -12.49 -23.99 -3.68
C ILE A 32 -13.91 -24.04 -3.14
N ASP A 33 -14.28 -23.13 -2.24
CA ASP A 33 -15.59 -23.14 -1.58
C ASP A 33 -15.92 -21.79 -0.89
N PHE A 34 -17.13 -21.68 -0.31
CA PHE A 34 -17.56 -20.66 0.62
C PHE A 34 -18.03 -21.28 1.94
N ARG A 35 -17.50 -20.80 3.07
CA ARG A 35 -18.00 -21.18 4.39
C ARG A 35 -18.46 -19.95 5.16
N HIS A 36 -19.67 -20.03 5.73
CA HIS A 36 -20.31 -18.90 6.43
C HIS A 36 -20.29 -17.60 5.61
N GLY A 37 -20.51 -17.72 4.29
CA GLY A 37 -20.53 -16.58 3.38
C GLY A 37 -19.17 -15.94 3.10
N ALA A 38 -18.04 -16.58 3.44
CA ALA A 38 -16.69 -16.11 3.13
C ALA A 38 -15.89 -17.17 2.32
N PRO A 39 -15.07 -16.75 1.36
CA PRO A 39 -14.36 -17.66 0.47
C PRO A 39 -13.27 -18.44 1.21
N ILE A 40 -13.12 -19.70 0.83
CA ILE A 40 -12.04 -20.57 1.24
C ILE A 40 -11.05 -20.70 0.07
N VAL A 41 -9.81 -20.27 0.31
CA VAL A 41 -8.73 -20.34 -0.68
C VAL A 41 -7.83 -21.51 -0.34
N HIS A 42 -7.64 -22.40 -1.31
CA HIS A 42 -6.65 -23.47 -1.22
C HIS A 42 -5.35 -23.04 -1.88
N ILE A 43 -4.25 -23.10 -1.14
CA ILE A 43 -2.90 -22.83 -1.61
C ILE A 43 -2.11 -24.14 -1.52
N PRO A 44 -1.82 -24.80 -2.65
CA PRO A 44 -1.12 -26.07 -2.64
C PRO A 44 0.33 -25.94 -2.13
N LYS A 45 0.84 -27.01 -1.52
CA LYS A 45 2.27 -27.20 -1.25
C LYS A 45 3.07 -26.95 -2.53
N GLY A 46 4.22 -26.28 -2.40
CA GLY A 46 5.06 -25.91 -3.54
C GLY A 46 4.67 -24.59 -4.22
N THR A 47 3.56 -23.94 -3.83
CA THR A 47 3.20 -22.62 -4.35
C THR A 47 4.23 -21.57 -3.94
N LYS A 48 4.76 -20.79 -4.88
CA LYS A 48 5.65 -19.66 -4.56
C LYS A 48 4.90 -18.57 -3.82
N LEU A 49 5.38 -18.19 -2.64
CA LEU A 49 4.72 -17.23 -1.74
C LEU A 49 5.44 -15.89 -1.68
N SER A 50 6.76 -15.90 -1.78
CA SER A 50 7.64 -14.72 -1.83
C SER A 50 8.91 -15.06 -2.62
N GLY A 51 9.88 -14.14 -2.69
CA GLY A 51 11.23 -14.48 -3.18
C GLY A 51 11.95 -15.51 -2.29
N LYS A 52 11.55 -15.63 -1.01
CA LYS A 52 12.17 -16.50 0.00
C LYS A 52 11.33 -17.73 0.35
N PHE A 53 10.01 -17.64 0.21
CA PHE A 53 9.09 -18.66 0.70
C PHE A 53 8.37 -19.38 -0.44
N THR A 54 8.24 -20.68 -0.23
CA THR A 54 7.41 -21.61 -1.00
C THR A 54 6.55 -22.36 0.00
N ALA A 55 5.27 -22.58 -0.32
CA ALA A 55 4.31 -23.22 0.56
C ALA A 55 4.82 -24.59 1.03
N SER A 56 5.07 -24.72 2.33
CA SER A 56 5.66 -25.93 2.92
C SER A 56 4.69 -27.10 3.00
N ILE A 57 3.40 -26.79 3.09
CA ILE A 57 2.26 -27.72 3.12
C ILE A 57 1.11 -27.15 2.28
N ASP A 58 0.04 -27.93 2.13
CA ASP A 58 -1.23 -27.42 1.62
C ASP A 58 -1.90 -26.53 2.68
N TYR A 59 -2.33 -25.35 2.27
CA TYR A 59 -3.05 -24.43 3.14
C TYR A 59 -4.49 -24.25 2.68
N THR A 60 -5.41 -24.32 3.64
CA THR A 60 -6.81 -23.96 3.45
C THR A 60 -7.12 -22.71 4.27
N ILE A 61 -7.29 -21.58 3.60
CA ILE A 61 -7.43 -20.27 4.23
C ILE A 61 -8.86 -19.79 4.12
N HIS A 62 -9.51 -19.63 5.26
CA HIS A 62 -10.82 -18.99 5.34
C HIS A 62 -10.64 -17.47 5.40
N CYS A 63 -10.97 -16.78 4.32
CA CYS A 63 -10.82 -15.33 4.23
C CYS A 63 -11.96 -14.62 4.98
N THR A 64 -11.85 -14.50 6.30
CA THR A 64 -12.87 -13.84 7.13
C THR A 64 -12.55 -12.38 7.44
N LYS A 65 -11.28 -11.96 7.37
CA LYS A 65 -10.84 -10.60 7.72
C LYS A 65 -9.90 -10.02 6.67
N LEU A 66 -10.11 -8.76 6.30
CA LEU A 66 -9.32 -8.08 5.27
C LEU A 66 -8.33 -7.06 5.85
N LEU A 67 -8.78 -6.22 6.79
CA LEU A 67 -7.98 -5.17 7.39
C LEU A 67 -7.20 -5.65 8.62
N SER A 68 -5.92 -5.34 8.68
CA SER A 68 -5.09 -5.52 9.87
C SER A 68 -4.98 -4.22 10.66
N ASP A 69 -4.93 -4.33 11.98
CA ASP A 69 -4.64 -3.18 12.84
C ASP A 69 -3.17 -2.75 12.65
N GLY A 70 -2.94 -1.44 12.67
CA GLY A 70 -1.61 -0.87 12.51
C GLY A 70 -0.60 -1.38 13.52
N ASP A 71 -1.02 -1.70 14.75
CA ASP A 71 -0.12 -2.24 15.79
C ASP A 71 0.48 -3.61 15.40
N GLN A 72 -0.19 -4.34 14.50
CA GLN A 72 0.27 -5.63 13.97
C GLN A 72 1.23 -5.47 12.78
N ASN A 73 1.50 -4.22 12.34
CA ASN A 73 2.40 -3.91 11.25
C ASN A 73 3.42 -2.84 11.69
N THR A 74 4.71 -3.18 11.75
CA THR A 74 5.76 -2.30 12.26
C THR A 74 5.75 -0.87 11.68
N LYS A 75 5.36 -0.68 10.41
CA LYS A 75 5.30 0.67 9.80
C LYS A 75 4.10 1.47 10.30
N LEU A 76 2.95 0.83 10.44
CA LEU A 76 1.73 1.47 10.93
C LEU A 76 1.75 1.65 12.46
N ALA A 77 2.35 0.72 13.21
CA ALA A 77 2.55 0.85 14.65
C ALA A 77 3.34 2.13 15.00
N LYS A 78 4.37 2.46 14.23
CA LYS A 78 5.09 3.75 14.36
C LYS A 78 4.17 4.95 14.16
N SER A 79 3.20 4.83 13.26
CA SER A 79 2.24 5.92 12.98
C SER A 79 1.28 6.11 14.14
N ASN A 80 0.73 5.02 14.70
CA ASN A 80 -0.12 5.07 15.89
C ASN A 80 0.63 5.62 17.11
N ASN A 81 1.92 5.32 17.23
CA ASN A 81 2.77 5.85 18.31
C ASN A 81 3.19 7.32 18.08
N SER A 82 3.21 7.79 16.83
CA SER A 82 3.61 9.17 16.50
C SER A 82 2.54 10.19 16.84
N ASP A 83 1.27 9.76 16.83
CA ASP A 83 0.12 10.59 17.19
C ASP A 83 -1.03 9.67 17.61
N THR A 84 -1.36 9.71 18.91
CA THR A 84 -2.35 8.81 19.53
C THR A 84 -3.78 9.10 19.13
N ASP A 85 -4.05 10.24 18.49
CA ASP A 85 -5.38 10.56 17.96
C ASP A 85 -5.71 9.67 16.75
N TYR A 86 -4.70 9.14 16.04
CA TYR A 86 -4.90 8.36 14.83
C TYR A 86 -4.69 6.86 15.07
N ARG A 87 -5.54 6.04 14.44
CA ARG A 87 -5.37 4.60 14.39
C ARG A 87 -5.38 4.10 12.96
N SER A 88 -4.25 3.57 12.53
CA SER A 88 -4.05 3.10 11.16
C SER A 88 -4.52 1.67 10.99
N PHE A 89 -5.12 1.36 9.84
CA PHE A 89 -5.52 0.03 9.41
C PHE A 89 -5.01 -0.23 7.99
N GLY A 90 -4.43 -1.40 7.77
CA GLY A 90 -3.80 -1.75 6.51
C GLY A 90 -4.50 -2.90 5.79
N LEU A 91 -4.66 -2.79 4.46
CA LEU A 91 -5.00 -3.92 3.61
C LEU A 91 -3.73 -4.45 2.94
N SER A 92 -3.32 -5.67 3.30
CA SER A 92 -2.15 -6.32 2.70
C SER A 92 -2.60 -7.32 1.65
N LEU A 93 -2.46 -6.94 0.38
CA LEU A 93 -2.53 -7.83 -0.79
C LEU A 93 -1.14 -8.35 -1.17
N ALA A 94 -1.10 -9.35 -2.04
CA ALA A 94 0.12 -9.94 -2.54
C ALA A 94 0.74 -9.02 -3.59
N PRO A 95 2.04 -8.71 -3.51
CA PRO A 95 2.68 -7.74 -4.39
C PRO A 95 2.86 -8.24 -5.82
N HIS A 96 2.84 -7.30 -6.76
CA HIS A 96 3.11 -7.54 -8.18
C HIS A 96 2.31 -8.76 -8.68
N LYS A 97 2.96 -9.78 -9.23
CA LYS A 97 2.33 -10.96 -9.86
C LYS A 97 2.33 -12.21 -8.99
N ILE A 98 2.70 -12.11 -7.72
CA ILE A 98 3.03 -13.30 -6.93
C ILE A 98 1.83 -14.21 -6.65
N SER A 99 0.62 -13.64 -6.62
CA SER A 99 -0.63 -14.40 -6.52
C SER A 99 -1.11 -14.99 -7.85
N GLY A 100 -0.41 -14.72 -8.96
CA GLY A 100 -0.91 -14.97 -10.32
C GLY A 100 -1.71 -13.81 -10.92
N TYR A 101 -2.05 -12.79 -10.12
CA TYR A 101 -2.66 -11.53 -10.58
C TYR A 101 -1.72 -10.36 -10.35
N ASN A 102 -1.70 -9.40 -11.29
CA ASN A 102 -0.90 -8.20 -11.15
C ASN A 102 -1.61 -7.15 -10.28
N THR A 103 -1.06 -6.85 -9.10
CA THR A 103 -1.56 -5.80 -8.19
C THR A 103 -0.76 -4.49 -8.25
N CYS A 104 0.33 -4.45 -9.03
CA CYS A 104 1.21 -3.28 -9.16
C CYS A 104 1.58 -3.07 -10.64
N LYS A 105 0.71 -2.41 -11.42
CA LYS A 105 0.87 -2.27 -12.88
C LYS A 105 2.19 -1.60 -13.30
N ASN A 106 2.64 -0.60 -12.55
CA ASN A 106 3.86 0.16 -12.82
C ASN A 106 5.06 -0.31 -11.96
N ALA A 107 5.04 -1.56 -11.50
CA ALA A 107 6.20 -2.14 -10.83
C ALA A 107 7.36 -2.29 -11.82
N THR A 108 8.54 -1.91 -11.37
CA THR A 108 9.82 -2.07 -12.09
C THR A 108 10.76 -2.88 -11.20
N THR A 109 12.02 -2.46 -11.00
CA THR A 109 12.98 -3.11 -10.08
C THR A 109 12.46 -3.21 -8.62
N CYS A 110 11.48 -2.37 -8.25
CA CYS A 110 10.83 -2.45 -6.93
C CYS A 110 10.07 -3.77 -6.71
N ALA A 111 9.80 -4.55 -7.75
CA ALA A 111 9.25 -5.90 -7.63
C ALA A 111 10.27 -6.86 -7.00
N ASP A 112 11.56 -6.70 -7.32
CA ASP A 112 12.64 -7.55 -6.84
C ASP A 112 13.08 -7.15 -5.43
N THR A 113 13.03 -5.85 -5.11
CA THR A 113 13.41 -5.28 -3.80
C THR A 113 12.19 -4.93 -2.94
N CYS A 114 11.07 -5.61 -3.17
CA CYS A 114 9.81 -5.29 -2.52
C CYS A 114 9.91 -5.39 -0.98
N LEU A 115 9.38 -4.38 -0.26
CA LEU A 115 9.30 -4.39 1.21
C LEU A 115 8.54 -5.59 1.79
N ASP A 116 7.81 -6.32 0.95
CA ASP A 116 7.14 -7.56 1.32
C ASP A 116 8.13 -8.67 1.73
N SER A 117 9.40 -8.59 1.32
CA SER A 117 10.45 -9.53 1.71
C SER A 117 11.18 -9.14 3.01
N THR A 118 10.86 -8.01 3.64
CA THR A 118 11.57 -7.46 4.81
C THR A 118 10.78 -7.55 6.12
N GLY A 119 11.46 -7.37 7.27
CA GLY A 119 10.84 -7.37 8.61
C GLY A 119 10.22 -8.72 8.98
N LEU A 120 9.11 -8.73 9.74
CA LEU A 120 8.44 -9.97 10.16
C LEU A 120 8.03 -10.87 8.97
N ARG A 121 7.78 -10.29 7.79
CA ARG A 121 7.44 -11.03 6.58
C ARG A 121 8.61 -11.82 6.02
N SER A 122 9.85 -11.48 6.37
CA SER A 122 11.03 -12.27 5.99
C SER A 122 11.17 -13.53 6.84
N VAL A 123 10.39 -13.64 7.92
CA VAL A 123 10.45 -14.73 8.92
C VAL A 123 9.24 -15.65 8.80
N PHE A 124 8.03 -15.09 8.65
CA PHE A 124 6.80 -15.88 8.74
C PHE A 124 6.11 -16.11 7.39
N GLU A 125 6.08 -17.39 6.97
CA GLU A 125 5.39 -17.87 5.77
C GLU A 125 3.88 -17.54 5.78
N SER A 126 3.23 -17.66 6.94
CA SER A 126 1.79 -17.42 7.15
C SER A 126 1.31 -16.03 6.70
N ILE A 127 2.19 -15.02 6.78
CA ILE A 127 1.86 -13.66 6.36
C ILE A 127 1.67 -13.58 4.84
N HIS A 128 2.48 -14.33 4.07
CA HIS A 128 2.39 -14.42 2.61
C HIS A 128 1.13 -15.15 2.15
N ILE A 129 0.83 -16.27 2.81
CA ILE A 129 -0.38 -17.06 2.59
C ILE A 129 -1.64 -16.19 2.73
N GLY A 130 -1.75 -15.40 3.80
CA GLY A 130 -2.89 -14.50 3.99
C GLY A 130 -3.02 -13.42 2.90
N LYS A 131 -1.90 -12.85 2.42
CA LYS A 131 -1.89 -11.88 1.31
C LYS A 131 -2.37 -12.50 0.00
N ILE A 132 -1.86 -13.69 -0.34
CA ILE A 132 -2.26 -14.41 -1.55
C ILE A 132 -3.75 -14.75 -1.48
N ALA A 133 -4.22 -15.32 -0.37
CA ALA A 133 -5.63 -15.66 -0.20
C ALA A 133 -6.56 -14.44 -0.39
N ARG A 134 -6.24 -13.29 0.25
CA ARG A 134 -7.00 -12.04 0.04
C ARG A 134 -6.97 -11.56 -1.41
N THR A 135 -5.82 -11.67 -2.08
CA THR A 135 -5.68 -11.25 -3.48
C THR A 135 -6.53 -12.11 -4.40
N ILE A 136 -6.47 -13.43 -4.24
CA ILE A 136 -7.32 -14.37 -4.98
C ILE A 136 -8.80 -14.07 -4.73
N ALA A 137 -9.20 -13.83 -3.47
CA ALA A 137 -10.58 -13.46 -3.14
C ALA A 137 -11.01 -12.14 -3.81
N PHE A 138 -10.13 -11.13 -3.90
CA PHE A 138 -10.41 -9.89 -4.63
C PHE A 138 -10.64 -10.13 -6.13
N PHE A 139 -9.80 -10.92 -6.79
CA PHE A 139 -9.93 -11.14 -8.23
C PHE A 139 -11.05 -12.13 -8.60
N LYS A 140 -11.22 -13.23 -7.85
CA LYS A 140 -12.25 -14.25 -8.14
C LYS A 140 -13.62 -13.92 -7.56
N HIS A 141 -13.70 -13.17 -6.45
CA HIS A 141 -14.95 -12.84 -5.75
C HIS A 141 -15.03 -11.37 -5.36
N ARG A 142 -14.80 -10.47 -6.34
CA ARG A 142 -14.77 -9.02 -6.17
C ARG A 142 -15.94 -8.46 -5.35
N ARG A 143 -17.18 -8.85 -5.68
CA ARG A 143 -18.38 -8.34 -4.98
C ARG A 143 -18.34 -8.67 -3.49
N TRP A 144 -17.99 -9.90 -3.14
CA TRP A 144 -17.85 -10.29 -1.74
C TRP A 144 -16.73 -9.50 -1.06
N PHE A 145 -15.58 -9.38 -1.72
CA PHE A 145 -14.42 -8.69 -1.16
C PHE A 145 -14.72 -7.22 -0.86
N LEU A 146 -15.33 -6.51 -1.80
CA LEU A 146 -15.68 -5.10 -1.64
C LEU A 146 -16.72 -4.90 -0.54
N ASN A 147 -17.78 -5.71 -0.51
CA ASN A 147 -18.78 -5.66 0.57
C ASN A 147 -18.14 -5.92 1.94
N ARG A 148 -17.21 -6.89 2.03
CA ARG A 148 -16.50 -7.18 3.27
C ARG A 148 -15.59 -6.03 3.69
N LEU A 149 -14.85 -5.44 2.74
CA LEU A 149 -13.98 -4.31 2.98
C LEU A 149 -14.76 -3.10 3.48
N GLU A 150 -15.84 -2.72 2.80
CA GLU A 150 -16.72 -1.61 3.23
C GLU A 150 -17.26 -1.85 4.64
N THR A 151 -17.74 -3.07 4.94
CA THR A 151 -18.22 -3.43 6.28
C THR A 151 -17.12 -3.27 7.35
N GLU A 152 -15.89 -3.70 7.06
CA GLU A 152 -14.78 -3.55 8.00
C GLU A 152 -14.39 -2.08 8.20
N LEU A 153 -14.36 -1.27 7.12
CA LEU A 153 -14.11 0.18 7.18
C LEU A 153 -15.18 0.88 8.05
N GLU A 154 -16.46 0.58 7.83
CA GLU A 154 -17.57 1.15 8.62
C GLU A 154 -17.46 0.78 10.09
N ASN A 155 -17.12 -0.48 10.39
CA ASN A 155 -16.95 -0.94 11.77
C ASN A 155 -15.78 -0.22 12.46
N LYS A 156 -14.68 0.05 11.75
CA LYS A 156 -13.56 0.85 12.29
C LYS A 156 -13.96 2.30 12.50
N CYS A 157 -14.75 2.88 11.61
CA CYS A 157 -15.31 4.23 11.79
C CYS A 157 -16.19 4.30 13.04
N LYS A 158 -17.16 3.40 13.19
CA LYS A 158 -18.05 3.32 14.36
C LYS A 158 -17.27 3.11 15.65
N HIS A 159 -16.26 2.24 15.62
CA HIS A 159 -15.42 2.01 16.78
C HIS A 159 -14.59 3.24 17.14
N GLY A 160 -13.96 3.91 16.17
CA GLY A 160 -13.21 5.15 16.37
C GLY A 160 -14.04 6.25 16.99
N VAL A 161 -15.27 6.47 16.49
CA VAL A 161 -16.23 7.41 17.10
C VAL A 161 -16.54 7.04 18.55
N LYS A 162 -16.71 5.76 18.86
CA LYS A 162 -17.00 5.29 20.23
C LYS A 162 -15.81 5.46 21.18
N THR A 163 -14.57 5.28 20.70
CA THR A 163 -13.37 5.24 21.54
C THR A 163 -12.48 6.47 21.43
N GLY A 164 -12.84 7.45 20.59
CA GLY A 164 -12.14 8.72 20.47
C GLY A 164 -10.93 8.75 19.53
N TYR A 165 -10.67 7.71 18.73
CA TYR A 165 -9.60 7.74 17.73
C TYR A 165 -10.14 8.02 16.33
N ILE A 166 -9.27 8.54 15.48
CA ILE A 166 -9.50 8.85 14.07
C ILE A 166 -8.98 7.67 13.22
N PRO A 167 -9.85 6.96 12.48
CA PRO A 167 -9.41 5.84 11.67
C PRO A 167 -8.69 6.32 10.40
N CYS A 168 -7.54 5.72 10.13
CA CYS A 168 -6.74 5.98 8.94
C CYS A 168 -6.52 4.69 8.17
N PHE A 169 -6.71 4.69 6.85
CA PHE A 169 -6.71 3.47 6.05
C PHE A 169 -5.65 3.54 4.95
N ARG A 170 -4.75 2.55 4.95
CA ARG A 170 -3.79 2.31 3.88
C ARG A 170 -4.15 1.03 3.15
N LEU A 171 -4.84 1.17 2.02
CA LEU A 171 -5.36 0.04 1.27
C LEU A 171 -4.31 -0.57 0.33
N ASN A 172 -3.30 0.20 -0.05
CA ASN A 172 -2.12 -0.20 -0.78
C ASN A 172 -0.90 -0.34 0.16
N MET A 173 -0.93 -1.39 1.00
CA MET A 173 0.27 -1.75 1.78
C MET A 173 1.38 -2.30 0.88
N PHE A 174 1.05 -3.31 0.05
CA PHE A 174 1.98 -4.00 -0.87
C PHE A 174 1.44 -4.11 -2.30
N SER A 175 0.34 -3.41 -2.60
CA SER A 175 -0.27 -3.28 -3.92
C SER A 175 -0.21 -1.83 -4.40
N ASP A 176 -0.64 -1.58 -5.65
CA ASP A 176 -0.89 -0.25 -6.20
C ASP A 176 -2.17 -0.30 -7.06
N LEU A 177 -3.31 -0.52 -6.39
CA LEU A 177 -4.64 -0.57 -7.00
C LEU A 177 -5.35 0.79 -6.89
N PRO A 178 -6.20 1.16 -7.88
CA PRO A 178 -7.02 2.38 -7.84
C PRO A 178 -8.25 2.19 -6.96
N TRP A 179 -8.07 2.25 -5.63
CA TRP A 179 -9.16 2.06 -4.67
C TRP A 179 -10.27 3.10 -4.78
N GLU A 180 -9.95 4.31 -5.28
CA GLU A 180 -10.91 5.35 -5.66
C GLU A 180 -11.95 4.89 -6.70
N ASN A 181 -11.65 3.84 -7.47
CA ASN A 181 -12.61 3.27 -8.43
C ASN A 181 -13.54 2.22 -7.79
N PHE A 182 -13.22 1.75 -6.58
CA PHE A 182 -13.93 0.65 -5.92
C PHE A 182 -14.66 1.08 -4.65
N ILE A 183 -14.10 2.05 -3.92
CA ILE A 183 -14.58 2.53 -2.63
C ILE A 183 -14.72 4.05 -2.73
N ASP A 184 -15.82 4.57 -2.22
CA ASP A 184 -16.06 6.02 -2.12
C ASP A 184 -15.67 6.46 -0.74
N MET A 185 -14.50 7.07 -0.69
CA MET A 185 -13.86 7.47 0.54
C MET A 185 -14.63 8.64 1.15
N GLU A 186 -15.18 9.52 0.31
CA GLU A 186 -15.96 10.68 0.72
C GLU A 186 -17.26 10.28 1.43
N TYR A 187 -17.89 9.17 1.06
CA TYR A 187 -19.01 8.61 1.82
C TYR A 187 -18.65 8.36 3.29
N PHE A 188 -17.47 7.80 3.58
CA PHE A 188 -17.03 7.57 4.96
C PHE A 188 -16.85 8.89 5.70
N TYR A 189 -16.26 9.89 5.04
CA TYR A 189 -16.09 11.22 5.61
C TYR A 189 -17.41 11.91 5.92
N ARG A 190 -18.40 11.82 5.01
CA ARG A 190 -19.68 12.52 5.13
C ARG A 190 -20.66 11.83 6.10
N TYR A 191 -20.68 10.51 6.13
CA TYR A 191 -21.78 9.76 6.74
C TYR A 191 -21.38 8.75 7.82
N GLN A 192 -20.11 8.37 7.92
CA GLN A 192 -19.66 7.33 8.88
C GLN A 192 -18.79 7.90 10.00
N CYS A 193 -17.74 8.61 9.63
CA CYS A 193 -16.82 9.25 10.55
C CYS A 193 -16.27 10.50 9.88
N SER A 194 -16.78 11.66 10.30
CA SER A 194 -16.24 12.96 9.91
C SER A 194 -14.83 13.07 10.50
N ARG A 195 -13.84 12.64 9.71
CA ARG A 195 -12.37 12.56 9.93
C ARG A 195 -11.74 11.21 9.59
N ALA A 196 -12.47 10.23 9.04
CA ALA A 196 -11.82 9.05 8.46
C ALA A 196 -10.90 9.46 7.28
N TYR A 197 -9.63 9.07 7.32
CA TYR A 197 -8.65 9.36 6.28
C TYR A 197 -8.21 8.10 5.54
N PHE A 198 -8.00 8.23 4.24
CA PHE A 198 -7.39 7.23 3.39
C PHE A 198 -6.09 7.80 2.85
N TYR A 199 -5.07 6.95 2.74
CA TYR A 199 -3.82 7.38 2.13
C TYR A 199 -3.07 6.19 1.56
N ASP A 200 -2.42 6.39 0.41
CA ASP A 200 -1.68 5.35 -0.29
C ASP A 200 -0.45 5.91 -1.01
N TYR A 201 0.35 5.02 -1.57
CA TYR A 201 1.48 5.36 -2.44
C TYR A 201 1.23 4.78 -3.83
N THR A 202 1.64 5.49 -4.89
CA THR A 202 1.45 5.01 -6.27
C THR A 202 2.63 5.31 -7.18
N LYS A 203 2.97 4.39 -8.08
CA LYS A 203 3.84 4.67 -9.25
C LYS A 203 3.03 5.07 -10.49
N CYS A 204 1.70 5.06 -10.39
CA CYS A 204 0.79 5.54 -11.42
C CYS A 204 0.57 7.05 -11.25
N LEU A 205 1.53 7.86 -11.72
CA LEU A 205 1.63 9.29 -11.35
C LEU A 205 0.39 10.15 -11.65
N HIS A 206 -0.46 9.77 -12.61
CA HIS A 206 -1.73 10.47 -12.86
C HIS A 206 -2.74 10.34 -11.71
N ARG A 207 -2.55 9.36 -10.81
CA ARG A 207 -3.36 9.13 -9.59
C ARG A 207 -2.78 9.82 -8.36
N ALA A 208 -1.62 10.46 -8.47
CA ALA A 208 -0.99 11.08 -7.31
C ALA A 208 -1.69 12.42 -6.94
N GLY A 209 -1.69 12.75 -5.66
CA GLY A 209 -2.33 13.94 -5.10
C GLY A 209 -3.66 13.63 -4.41
N LEU A 210 -4.52 14.65 -4.33
CA LEU A 210 -5.84 14.54 -3.72
C LEU A 210 -6.79 13.84 -4.69
N GLN A 211 -7.28 12.65 -4.31
CA GLN A 211 -8.26 11.91 -5.11
C GLN A 211 -9.68 12.25 -4.67
N GLU A 212 -9.90 12.29 -3.36
CA GLU A 212 -11.15 12.72 -2.74
C GLU A 212 -10.81 13.54 -1.48
N ARG A 213 -11.79 14.23 -0.90
CA ARG A 213 -11.60 15.13 0.25
C ARG A 213 -10.76 14.51 1.39
N ASN A 214 -10.93 13.21 1.62
CA ASN A 214 -10.25 12.46 2.66
C ASN A 214 -9.32 11.36 2.11
N TYR A 215 -8.96 11.38 0.82
CA TYR A 215 -8.05 10.40 0.22
C TYR A 215 -6.87 11.08 -0.47
N TRP A 216 -5.66 10.83 0.06
CA TRP A 216 -4.41 11.36 -0.48
C TRP A 216 -3.50 10.24 -0.99
N VAL A 217 -3.03 10.36 -2.22
CA VAL A 217 -2.12 9.37 -2.82
C VAL A 217 -0.75 10.01 -3.06
N THR A 218 0.26 9.54 -2.35
CA THR A 218 1.64 10.02 -2.48
C THR A 218 2.29 9.39 -3.71
N ALA A 219 2.87 10.21 -4.60
CA ALA A 219 3.62 9.70 -5.74
C ALA A 219 4.86 8.93 -5.25
N SER A 220 5.21 7.81 -5.88
CA SER A 220 6.36 6.97 -5.52
C SER A 220 7.35 6.97 -6.66
N ARG A 221 8.58 7.38 -6.37
CA ARG A 221 9.67 7.39 -7.33
C ARG A 221 10.17 5.98 -7.65
N SER A 222 10.59 5.78 -8.88
CA SER A 222 11.38 4.66 -9.40
C SER A 222 12.51 5.19 -10.27
N GLU A 223 13.43 4.31 -10.63
CA GLU A 223 14.50 4.51 -11.60
C GLU A 223 13.99 4.98 -12.97
N THR A 224 12.75 4.64 -13.34
CA THR A 224 12.18 4.93 -14.66
C THR A 224 11.28 6.18 -14.72
N ASN A 225 10.91 6.77 -13.58
CA ASN A 225 9.88 7.83 -13.55
C ASN A 225 10.35 9.18 -13.00
N ASN A 226 11.66 9.41 -12.93
CA ASN A 226 12.24 10.59 -12.27
C ASN A 226 11.68 11.93 -12.82
N ALA A 227 11.54 12.07 -14.14
CA ALA A 227 10.97 13.28 -14.74
C ALA A 227 9.52 13.52 -14.29
N GLY A 228 8.70 12.46 -14.23
CA GLY A 228 7.33 12.55 -13.74
C GLY A 228 7.25 12.89 -12.24
N ILE A 229 8.23 12.49 -11.45
CA ILE A 229 8.33 12.87 -10.03
C ILE A 229 8.63 14.36 -9.87
N LEU A 230 9.56 14.90 -10.66
CA LEU A 230 9.85 16.33 -10.65
C LEU A 230 8.61 17.15 -11.07
N ASP A 231 7.86 16.67 -12.06
CA ASP A 231 6.59 17.26 -12.46
C ASP A 231 5.48 17.16 -11.38
N CYS A 232 5.41 16.05 -10.63
CA CYS A 232 4.49 15.96 -9.50
C CYS A 232 4.88 16.98 -8.40
N LEU A 233 6.16 17.06 -8.06
CA LEU A 233 6.67 18.00 -7.07
C LEU A 233 6.44 19.46 -7.49
N SER A 234 6.64 19.81 -8.77
CA SER A 234 6.40 21.16 -9.28
C SER A 234 4.91 21.57 -9.26
N ARG A 235 3.99 20.61 -9.16
CA ARG A 235 2.54 20.82 -9.06
C ARG A 235 2.00 20.76 -7.63
N GLY A 236 2.88 20.68 -6.62
CA GLY A 236 2.46 20.62 -5.21
C GLY A 236 2.18 19.22 -4.67
N ILE A 237 2.46 18.15 -5.44
CA ILE A 237 2.21 16.77 -5.02
C ILE A 237 3.43 16.21 -4.29
N ASN A 238 3.22 15.71 -3.07
CA ASN A 238 4.28 15.07 -2.29
C ASN A 238 4.72 13.76 -2.96
N CYS A 239 6.04 13.54 -3.01
CA CYS A 239 6.65 12.40 -3.67
C CYS A 239 7.57 11.64 -2.71
N ALA A 240 7.34 10.34 -2.57
CA ALA A 240 8.17 9.43 -1.81
C ALA A 240 9.38 8.97 -2.61
N ILE A 241 10.57 9.13 -2.01
CA ILE A 241 11.86 8.79 -2.62
C ILE A 241 12.65 7.97 -1.61
N VAL A 242 13.22 6.85 -2.06
CA VAL A 242 14.06 5.99 -1.24
C VAL A 242 15.51 6.45 -1.34
N PHE A 243 16.18 6.62 -0.22
CA PHE A 243 17.58 7.04 -0.11
C PHE A 243 18.42 5.95 0.53
N GLY A 244 19.64 5.77 0.03
CA GLY A 244 20.66 4.89 0.63
C GLY A 244 22.03 5.55 0.55
N SER A 245 23.06 4.86 1.01
CA SER A 245 24.45 5.31 0.99
C SER A 245 25.35 4.22 0.47
N THR A 246 26.20 4.55 -0.49
CA THR A 246 27.28 3.65 -0.94
C THR A 246 28.40 3.52 0.11
N ARG A 247 28.50 4.46 1.06
CA ARG A 247 29.61 4.56 2.03
C ARG A 247 29.39 3.84 3.37
N GLY A 248 28.22 3.24 3.63
CA GLY A 248 27.97 2.58 4.92
C GLY A 248 26.55 2.04 5.11
N LYS A 249 26.37 1.19 6.14
CA LYS A 249 25.15 0.43 6.45
C LYS A 249 23.96 1.34 6.83
N GLN A 250 22.76 0.73 6.82
CA GLN A 250 21.45 1.24 7.26
C GLN A 250 21.53 2.37 8.31
N HIS A 251 20.65 3.36 8.16
CA HIS A 251 20.58 4.66 8.81
C HIS A 251 21.42 5.75 8.14
N VAL A 252 20.89 6.27 7.04
CA VAL A 252 21.49 7.40 6.31
C VAL A 252 20.96 8.72 6.85
N THR A 253 21.84 9.72 6.97
CA THR A 253 21.43 11.10 7.20
C THR A 253 20.73 11.60 5.94
N LEU A 254 19.41 11.84 6.05
CA LEU A 254 18.61 12.33 4.94
C LEU A 254 19.03 13.78 4.59
N PRO A 255 19.16 14.14 3.30
CA PRO A 255 19.46 15.51 2.92
C PRO A 255 18.29 16.43 3.27
N SER A 256 18.54 17.71 3.52
CA SER A 256 17.48 18.70 3.76
C SER A 256 16.74 19.11 2.48
N ASN A 257 17.37 18.94 1.32
CA ASN A 257 16.83 19.25 0.00
C ASN A 257 17.22 18.19 -1.04
N TRP A 258 16.36 18.00 -2.05
CA TRP A 258 16.62 17.16 -3.20
C TRP A 258 16.06 17.80 -4.47
N ASN A 259 16.90 18.05 -5.48
CA ASN A 259 16.52 18.76 -6.71
C ASN A 259 15.77 20.10 -6.45
N GLY A 260 16.19 20.85 -5.43
CA GLY A 260 15.56 22.13 -5.05
C GLY A 260 14.25 21.99 -4.25
N PHE A 261 13.81 20.77 -3.94
CA PHE A 261 12.62 20.53 -3.10
C PHE A 261 13.00 20.19 -1.67
N THR A 262 12.25 20.74 -0.72
CA THR A 262 12.40 20.41 0.70
C THR A 262 12.13 18.93 0.96
N VAL A 263 13.01 18.32 1.75
CA VAL A 263 12.87 16.93 2.20
C VAL A 263 12.24 16.88 3.59
N ILE A 264 11.32 15.93 3.78
CA ILE A 264 10.78 15.54 5.09
C ILE A 264 11.05 14.06 5.35
N ASP A 265 11.21 13.71 6.61
CA ASP A 265 11.47 12.33 7.03
C ASP A 265 10.18 11.50 7.03
N GLY A 266 10.03 10.63 6.03
CA GLY A 266 8.90 9.72 5.86
C GLY A 266 8.97 8.46 6.72
N ASP A 267 10.03 8.24 7.49
CA ASP A 267 10.17 7.13 8.42
C ASP A 267 9.66 7.43 9.83
N LYS A 268 9.48 8.71 10.18
CA LYS A 268 8.85 9.15 11.45
C LYS A 268 7.40 8.69 11.60
N THR A 269 6.61 8.84 10.54
CA THR A 269 5.20 8.43 10.51
C THR A 269 4.82 8.06 9.08
N ASP A 270 3.78 7.25 8.90
CA ASP A 270 3.21 6.92 7.60
C ASP A 270 1.97 7.77 7.26
N LEU A 271 1.52 8.65 8.17
CA LEU A 271 0.32 9.48 8.03
C LEU A 271 0.51 10.62 7.00
N ARG A 272 0.67 10.26 5.72
CA ARG A 272 1.01 11.20 4.62
C ARG A 272 0.00 12.32 4.41
N PHE A 273 -1.25 12.13 4.84
CA PHE A 273 -2.27 13.17 4.75
C PHE A 273 -1.98 14.37 5.69
N LEU A 274 -1.13 14.20 6.70
CA LEU A 274 -0.66 15.26 7.62
C LEU A 274 0.58 16.00 7.14
N ASP A 275 1.26 15.48 6.12
CA ASP A 275 2.47 16.11 5.60
C ASP A 275 2.14 17.53 5.09
N PRO A 276 3.06 18.51 5.25
CA PRO A 276 2.88 19.83 4.65
C PRO A 276 2.64 19.73 3.15
N ARG A 277 1.61 20.45 2.67
CA ARG A 277 1.28 20.54 1.25
C ARG A 277 1.62 21.94 0.77
N GLY A 278 2.56 22.07 -0.16
CA GLY A 278 2.86 23.38 -0.73
C GLY A 278 1.87 23.74 -1.82
N ARG A 279 1.43 25.01 -1.83
CA ARG A 279 0.54 25.54 -2.89
C ARG A 279 1.19 25.53 -4.28
N LYS A 280 2.52 25.57 -4.34
CA LYS A 280 3.32 25.58 -5.57
C LYS A 280 4.30 24.41 -5.68
N HIS A 281 4.81 23.89 -4.56
CA HIS A 281 5.82 22.84 -4.56
C HIS A 281 5.52 21.78 -3.51
N GLY A 282 5.55 20.51 -3.92
CA GLY A 282 5.41 19.37 -3.03
C GLY A 282 6.65 19.20 -2.15
N LYS A 283 6.56 18.21 -1.25
CA LYS A 283 7.68 17.77 -0.41
C LYS A 283 8.19 16.43 -0.89
N VAL A 284 9.51 16.26 -0.78
CA VAL A 284 10.14 14.95 -0.92
C VAL A 284 9.96 14.21 0.41
N VAL A 285 9.15 13.16 0.41
CA VAL A 285 8.98 12.26 1.53
C VAL A 285 10.11 11.23 1.46
N ALA A 286 11.21 11.52 2.15
CA ALA A 286 12.37 10.65 2.12
C ALA A 286 12.16 9.41 2.97
N LEU A 287 12.49 8.25 2.40
CA LEU A 287 12.44 6.95 3.06
C LEU A 287 13.83 6.34 3.05
N GLU A 288 14.23 5.74 4.15
CA GLU A 288 15.47 4.99 4.21
C GLU A 288 15.33 3.66 3.45
N LEU A 289 16.34 3.32 2.65
CA LEU A 289 16.43 2.04 1.97
C LEU A 289 16.53 0.90 2.99
N LYS A 290 15.53 0.01 2.96
CA LYS A 290 15.49 -1.23 3.75
C LYS A 290 15.63 -2.41 2.83
N ALA A 291 16.60 -3.27 3.13
CA ALA A 291 16.90 -4.47 2.37
C ALA A 291 17.19 -5.63 3.33
N SER A 292 16.87 -6.86 2.92
CA SER A 292 17.06 -8.05 3.75
C SER A 292 18.51 -8.54 3.70
N THR A 293 19.25 -8.18 2.65
CA THR A 293 20.66 -8.53 2.47
C THR A 293 21.47 -7.34 1.96
N THR A 294 22.78 -7.37 2.20
CA THR A 294 23.73 -6.39 1.64
C THR A 294 23.68 -6.36 0.11
N ARG A 295 23.51 -7.53 -0.53
CA ARG A 295 23.39 -7.63 -1.99
C ARG A 295 22.14 -6.91 -2.50
N GLU A 296 20.98 -7.13 -1.88
CA GLU A 296 19.74 -6.43 -2.23
C GLU A 296 19.87 -4.91 -2.02
N TYR A 297 20.60 -4.49 -0.98
CA TYR A 297 20.85 -3.07 -0.71
C TYR A 297 21.64 -2.41 -1.85
N TYR A 298 22.76 -3.00 -2.26
CA TYR A 298 23.56 -2.45 -3.36
C TYR A 298 22.85 -2.56 -4.71
N ASN A 299 22.14 -3.66 -4.97
CA ASN A 299 21.31 -3.78 -6.18
C ASN A 299 20.26 -2.66 -6.27
N ALA A 300 19.65 -2.26 -5.15
CA ALA A 300 18.70 -1.15 -5.11
C ALA A 300 19.36 0.21 -5.44
N LEU A 301 20.63 0.41 -5.07
CA LEU A 301 21.39 1.62 -5.43
C LEU A 301 21.82 1.58 -6.90
N GLU A 302 22.40 0.46 -7.36
CA GLU A 302 22.90 0.27 -8.72
C GLU A 302 21.80 0.34 -9.78
N SER A 303 20.64 -0.27 -9.49
CA SER A 303 19.45 -0.15 -10.35
C SER A 303 18.88 1.27 -10.41
N GLY A 304 19.33 2.15 -9.52
CA GLY A 304 18.78 3.47 -9.34
C GLY A 304 17.41 3.46 -8.71
N PHE A 305 16.94 2.37 -8.07
CA PHE A 305 15.68 2.37 -7.30
C PHE A 305 15.77 3.31 -6.07
N ALA A 306 16.87 3.19 -5.33
CA ALA A 306 17.24 4.12 -4.28
C ALA A 306 18.23 5.16 -4.83
N ILE A 307 18.19 6.37 -4.27
CA ILE A 307 19.14 7.42 -4.59
C ILE A 307 20.26 7.41 -3.55
N ASP A 308 21.51 7.30 -4.01
CA ASP A 308 22.67 7.50 -3.15
C ASP A 308 22.75 8.95 -2.71
N ILE A 309 22.77 9.18 -1.40
CA ILE A 309 22.92 10.52 -0.82
C ILE A 309 24.24 11.19 -1.22
N HIS A 310 25.29 10.42 -1.52
CA HIS A 310 26.60 10.96 -1.90
C HIS A 310 26.74 11.27 -3.39
N ALA A 311 25.88 10.70 -4.23
CA ALA A 311 25.83 11.02 -5.66
C ALA A 311 25.27 12.44 -5.95
N MET A 312 24.86 13.16 -4.89
CA MET A 312 24.36 14.54 -4.95
C MET A 312 25.47 15.57 -4.83
N ASP A 313 26.58 15.23 -4.16
CA ASP A 313 27.71 16.15 -3.91
C ASP A 313 28.56 16.41 -5.16
N HIS A 314 28.40 15.62 -6.23
CA HIS A 314 29.19 15.70 -7.45
C HIS A 314 28.50 16.44 -8.61
N ARG A 315 27.38 17.13 -8.36
CA ARG A 315 26.61 17.89 -9.38
C ARG A 315 26.47 19.38 -9.04
N ASN A 316 27.51 19.97 -8.46
CA ASN A 316 27.69 21.42 -8.36
C ASN A 316 28.78 21.88 -9.31
#